data_AF-A0A967WLK7-F1
#
_entry.id   AF-A0A967WLK7-F1
#
_cell.length_a   1.000
_cell.length_b   1.000
_cell.length_c   1.000
_cell.angle_alpha   90.00
_cell.angle_beta   90.00
_cell.angle_gamma   90.00
#
_symmetry.space_group_name_H-M   'P 1'
#
loop_
_entity.id
_entity.type
_entity.pdbx_description
1 polymer ?
#
loop_
_entity_poly.entity_id
_entity_poly.type
_entity_poly.pdbx_seq_one_letter_code
_entity_poly.pdbx_strand_id
1 'polypeptide(L)'
;MTTPIQKLTKILHLEAEKYQDRAVFGGLIRYADTWSREAKAAFGPDASSWVQAVADRLRAYSDLPDPATRQRAVAALLETLQTGPPLGAPQREEKREQATAAP
;
A
#
# COMPACT_ATOMS: atom_id res chain seq x y z
N MET A 1 10.57 -19.33 -0.83
CA MET A 1 10.18 -18.27 0.14
C MET A 1 9.52 -17.15 -0.63
N THR A 2 8.21 -16.97 -0.49
CA THR A 2 7.47 -15.87 -1.16
C THR A 2 7.62 -14.61 -0.33
N THR A 3 8.08 -13.51 -0.92
CA THR A 3 8.27 -12.25 -0.19
C THR A 3 6.93 -11.64 0.24
N PRO A 4 6.89 -10.80 1.28
CA PRO A 4 5.65 -10.13 1.71
C PRO A 4 5.01 -9.31 0.58
N ILE A 5 5.83 -8.69 -0.28
CA ILE A 5 5.36 -7.99 -1.49
C ILE A 5 4.65 -8.95 -2.43
N GLN A 6 5.28 -10.07 -2.79
CA GLN A 6 4.67 -11.04 -3.71
C GLN A 6 3.35 -11.62 -3.18
N LYS A 7 3.25 -11.88 -1.87
CA LYS A 7 2.00 -12.33 -1.26
C LYS A 7 0.89 -11.28 -1.41
N LEU A 8 1.18 -10.03 -1.07
CA LEU A 8 0.19 -8.96 -1.14
C LEU A 8 -0.20 -8.66 -2.60
N THR A 9 0.75 -8.64 -3.54
CA THR A 9 0.45 -8.48 -4.97
C THR A 9 -0.52 -9.54 -5.47
N LYS A 10 -0.35 -10.80 -5.07
CA LYS A 10 -1.29 -11.88 -5.44
C LYS A 10 -2.68 -11.66 -4.88
N ILE A 11 -2.78 -11.25 -3.62
CA ILE A 11 -4.06 -10.95 -2.98
C ILE A 11 -4.76 -9.79 -3.68
N LEU A 12 -4.02 -8.72 -4.01
CA LEU A 12 -4.57 -7.57 -4.72
C LEU A 12 -5.02 -7.91 -6.15
N HIS A 13 -4.34 -8.82 -6.85
CA HIS A 13 -4.83 -9.32 -8.14
C HIS A 13 -6.13 -10.12 -8.01
N LEU A 14 -6.28 -10.96 -6.98
CA LEU A 14 -7.55 -11.65 -6.71
C LEU A 14 -8.66 -10.66 -6.33
N GLU A 15 -8.31 -9.64 -5.55
CA GLU A 15 -9.23 -8.58 -5.18
C GLU A 15 -9.66 -7.76 -6.40
N ALA A 16 -8.77 -7.53 -7.37
CA ALA A 16 -9.07 -6.82 -8.61
C ALA A 16 -10.11 -7.50 -9.51
N GLU A 17 -10.46 -8.75 -9.25
CA GLU A 17 -11.53 -9.44 -9.98
C GLU A 17 -12.93 -8.99 -9.54
N LYS A 18 -13.11 -8.61 -8.27
CA LYS A 18 -14.44 -8.35 -7.69
C LYS A 18 -14.55 -7.08 -6.84
N TYR A 19 -13.45 -6.56 -6.32
CA TYR A 19 -13.38 -5.38 -5.46
C TYR A 19 -14.31 -5.44 -4.23
N GLN A 20 -14.44 -6.62 -3.61
CA GLN A 20 -15.41 -6.90 -2.54
C GLN A 20 -14.83 -6.93 -1.12
N ASP A 21 -13.53 -6.73 -0.98
CA ASP A 21 -12.76 -6.93 0.25
C ASP A 21 -12.87 -8.37 0.78
N ARG A 22 -12.79 -9.33 -0.14
CA ARG A 22 -13.01 -10.77 0.12
C ARG A 22 -11.93 -11.67 -0.45
N ALA A 23 -10.87 -11.10 -1.02
CA ALA A 23 -9.71 -11.88 -1.47
C ALA A 23 -8.99 -12.63 -0.33
N VAL A 24 -9.22 -12.23 0.93
CA VAL A 24 -8.65 -12.85 2.13
C VAL A 24 -9.72 -13.07 3.21
N PHE A 25 -9.53 -14.11 4.01
CA PHE A 25 -10.44 -14.43 5.11
C PHE A 25 -10.40 -13.33 6.19
N GLY A 26 -11.51 -12.61 6.33
CA GLY A 26 -11.64 -11.49 7.27
C GLY A 26 -11.25 -10.11 6.71
N GLY A 27 -11.06 -9.98 5.39
CA GLY A 27 -10.84 -8.70 4.71
C GLY A 27 -9.41 -8.16 4.79
N LEU A 28 -9.13 -7.15 3.96
CA LEU A 28 -7.83 -6.52 3.83
C LEU A 28 -7.44 -5.73 5.10
N ILE A 29 -8.39 -5.22 5.88
CA ILE A 29 -8.12 -4.67 7.22
C ILE A 29 -7.32 -5.65 8.08
N ARG A 30 -7.81 -6.88 8.27
CA ARG A 30 -7.12 -7.86 9.13
C ARG A 30 -5.81 -8.33 8.52
N TYR A 31 -5.77 -8.42 7.19
CA TYR A 31 -4.56 -8.80 6.51
C TYR A 31 -3.47 -7.72 6.62
N ALA A 32 -3.83 -6.43 6.69
CA ALA A 32 -2.89 -5.33 6.82
C ALA A 32 -1.96 -5.48 8.04
N ASP A 33 -2.49 -5.90 9.20
CA ASP A 33 -1.70 -6.12 10.41
C ASP A 33 -0.75 -7.32 10.30
N THR A 34 -1.16 -8.36 9.58
CA THR A 34 -0.30 -9.52 9.29
C THR A 34 0.81 -9.13 8.33
N TRP A 35 0.44 -8.51 7.21
CA TRP A 35 1.38 -8.07 6.19
C TRP A 35 2.39 -7.05 6.71
N SER A 36 1.96 -6.09 7.54
CA SER A 36 2.86 -5.09 8.14
C SER A 36 3.95 -5.74 8.99
N ARG A 37 3.60 -6.78 9.78
CA ARG A 37 4.57 -7.54 10.57
C ARG A 37 5.55 -8.33 9.70
N GLU A 38 5.05 -9.01 8.67
CA GLU A 38 5.90 -9.74 7.72
C GLU A 38 6.84 -8.80 6.95
N ALA A 39 6.34 -7.65 6.50
CA ALA A 39 7.10 -6.67 5.75
C ALA A 39 8.17 -5.98 6.61
N LYS A 40 7.84 -5.58 7.86
CA LYS A 40 8.84 -5.04 8.80
C LYS A 40 9.95 -6.04 9.08
N ALA A 41 9.62 -7.33 9.24
CA ALA A 41 10.63 -8.38 9.44
C ALA A 41 11.51 -8.61 8.20
N ALA A 42 10.95 -8.45 6.99
CA ALA A 42 11.68 -8.67 5.74
C ALA A 42 12.54 -7.48 5.30
N PHE A 43 12.07 -6.24 5.48
CA PHE A 43 12.73 -5.03 4.99
C PHE A 43 13.47 -4.25 6.06
N GLY A 44 13.24 -4.56 7.34
CA GLY A 44 13.88 -3.87 8.45
C GLY A 44 13.28 -2.47 8.75
N PRO A 45 13.88 -1.76 9.71
CA PRO A 45 13.32 -0.52 10.25
C PRO A 45 13.28 0.63 9.24
N ASP A 46 14.22 0.69 8.30
CA ASP A 46 14.30 1.76 7.29
C ASP A 46 13.07 1.82 6.37
N ALA A 47 12.41 0.68 6.16
CA ALA A 47 11.19 0.59 5.36
C ALA A 47 9.91 0.83 6.20
N SER A 48 10.01 1.07 7.51
CA SER A 48 8.84 1.10 8.42
C SER A 48 7.76 2.09 7.99
N SER A 49 8.16 3.30 7.55
CA SER A 49 7.21 4.32 7.09
C SER A 49 6.48 3.89 5.82
N TRP A 50 7.18 3.25 4.89
CA TRP A 50 6.57 2.70 3.67
C TRP A 50 5.63 1.54 3.99
N VAL A 51 6.05 0.62 4.85
CA VAL A 51 5.22 -0.50 5.31
C VAL A 51 3.97 0.03 6.01
N GLN A 52 4.09 1.05 6.84
CA GLN A 52 2.94 1.66 7.52
C GLN A 52 1.98 2.31 6.51
N ALA A 53 2.49 3.07 5.54
CA ALA A 53 1.67 3.70 4.51
C ALA A 53 0.87 2.68 3.67
N VAL A 54 1.48 1.56 3.30
CA VAL A 54 0.78 0.47 2.60
C VAL A 54 -0.27 -0.18 3.50
N ALA A 55 0.05 -0.44 4.77
CA ALA A 55 -0.91 -1.01 5.72
C ALA A 55 -2.11 -0.09 5.97
N ASP A 56 -1.91 1.22 6.09
CA ASP A 56 -3.00 2.20 6.23
C ASP A 56 -3.90 2.24 4.99
N ARG A 57 -3.33 2.19 3.78
CA ARG A 57 -4.11 2.10 2.55
C ARG A 57 -4.93 0.82 2.46
N LEU A 58 -4.40 -0.31 2.93
CA LEU A 58 -5.15 -1.57 3.00
C LEU A 58 -6.31 -1.51 3.98
N ARG A 59 -6.16 -0.82 5.12
CA ARG A 59 -7.26 -0.61 6.07
C ARG A 59 -8.32 0.31 5.50
N ALA A 60 -7.90 1.44 4.93
CA ALA A 60 -8.81 2.41 4.30
C ALA A 60 -9.59 1.81 3.13
N TYR A 61 -9.01 0.83 2.40
CA TYR A 61 -9.68 0.15 1.29
C TYR A 61 -11.01 -0.48 1.69
N SER A 62 -11.07 -1.14 2.85
CA SER A 62 -12.28 -1.80 3.34
C SER A 62 -13.42 -0.82 3.62
N ASP A 63 -13.11 0.42 3.98
CA ASP A 63 -14.07 1.52 4.21
C ASP A 63 -14.53 2.22 2.92
N LEU A 64 -13.91 1.93 1.76
CA LEU A 64 -14.31 2.55 0.50
C LEU A 64 -15.70 2.03 0.06
N PRO A 65 -16.70 2.90 -0.15
CA PRO A 65 -18.05 2.47 -0.51
C PRO A 65 -18.21 2.19 -2.00
N ASP A 66 -17.36 2.78 -2.85
CA ASP A 66 -17.54 2.82 -4.30
C ASP A 66 -16.56 1.86 -5.04
N PRO A 67 -17.05 1.02 -5.97
CA PRO A 67 -16.23 0.09 -6.73
C PRO A 67 -15.14 0.76 -7.58
N ALA A 68 -15.41 1.91 -8.19
CA ALA A 68 -14.41 2.61 -9.01
C ALA A 68 -13.27 3.18 -8.13
N THR A 69 -13.62 3.64 -6.93
CA THR A 69 -12.65 4.11 -5.94
C THR A 69 -11.81 2.95 -5.40
N ARG A 70 -12.43 1.79 -5.16
CA ARG A 70 -11.71 0.55 -4.84
C ARG A 70 -10.74 0.14 -5.95
N GLN A 71 -11.17 0.17 -7.20
CA GLN A 71 -10.30 -0.13 -8.34
C GLN A 71 -9.06 0.76 -8.38
N ARG A 72 -9.24 2.08 -8.21
CA ARG A 72 -8.09 3.02 -8.15
C ARG A 72 -7.18 2.74 -6.96
N ALA A 73 -7.75 2.41 -5.80
CA ALA A 73 -6.98 2.08 -4.61
C ALA A 73 -6.13 0.81 -4.81
N VAL A 74 -6.69 -0.24 -5.43
CA VAL A 74 -5.94 -1.47 -5.77
C VAL A 74 -4.82 -1.18 -6.76
N ALA A 75 -5.10 -0.41 -7.82
CA ALA A 75 -4.07 -0.02 -8.80
C ALA A 75 -2.90 0.74 -8.13
N ALA A 76 -3.22 1.76 -7.32
CA ALA A 76 -2.21 2.54 -6.60
C ALA A 76 -1.39 1.69 -5.59
N LEU A 77 -2.05 0.72 -4.93
CA LEU A 77 -1.37 -0.24 -4.05
C LEU A 77 -0.41 -1.13 -4.85
N LEU A 78 -0.82 -1.65 -6.00
CA LEU A 78 0.03 -2.46 -6.87
C LEU A 78 1.25 -1.67 -7.36
N GLU A 79 1.08 -0.42 -7.79
CA GLU A 79 2.19 0.46 -8.19
C GLU A 79 3.16 0.70 -7.03
N THR A 80 2.65 1.01 -5.84
CA THR A 80 3.47 1.21 -4.63
C THR A 80 4.31 -0.03 -4.30
N LEU A 81 3.76 -1.22 -4.49
CA LEU A 81 4.44 -2.49 -4.25
C LEU A 81 5.49 -2.81 -5.32
N GLN A 82 5.28 -2.38 -6.57
CA GLN A 82 6.26 -2.51 -7.65
C GLN A 82 7.46 -1.58 -7.46
N THR A 83 7.23 -0.34 -7.02
CA THR A 83 8.31 0.59 -6.67
C THR A 83 9.11 0.09 -5.47
N GLY A 84 8.44 -0.57 -4.53
CA GLY A 84 9.05 -1.06 -3.30
C GLY A 84 9.33 0.07 -2.28
N PRO A 85 9.91 -0.26 -1.12
CA PRO A 85 10.30 0.74 -0.14
C PRO A 85 11.33 1.70 -0.75
N PRO A 86 11.15 3.03 -0.62
CA PRO A 86 12.12 3.98 -1.09
C PRO A 86 13.42 3.73 -0.33
N LEU A 87 14.44 3.24 -1.03
CA LEU A 87 15.80 3.11 -0.53
C LEU A 87 16.33 4.54 -0.32
N GLY A 88 16.03 5.14 0.84
CA GLY A 88 16.63 6.39 1.29
C GLY A 88 16.38 7.63 0.42
N ALA A 89 15.15 7.90 -0.03
CA ALA A 89 14.80 9.19 -0.61
C ALA A 89 14.19 10.12 0.47
N PRO A 90 14.85 11.22 0.86
CA PRO A 90 14.25 12.21 1.73
C PRO A 90 13.26 13.03 0.91
N GLN A 91 11.97 12.95 1.23
CA GLN A 91 11.02 14.08 1.22
C GLN A 91 11.23 15.22 0.18
N ARG A 92 11.50 14.90 -1.10
CA ARG A 92 11.87 15.94 -2.08
C ARG A 92 10.72 16.51 -2.90
N GLU A 93 9.50 16.04 -2.71
CA GLU A 93 8.34 16.50 -3.49
C GLU A 93 7.29 17.29 -2.71
N GLU A 94 7.54 17.67 -1.45
CA GLU A 94 6.63 18.58 -0.72
C GLU A 94 7.14 20.03 -0.64
N LYS A 95 8.34 20.33 -1.18
CA LYS A 95 8.95 21.68 -1.09
C LYS A 95 9.08 22.44 -2.41
N ARG A 96 8.68 21.87 -3.56
CA ARG A 96 8.84 22.56 -4.87
C ARG A 96 7.68 23.48 -5.24
N GLU A 97 6.52 23.35 -4.61
CA GLU A 97 5.34 24.18 -4.92
C GLU A 97 5.19 25.44 -4.05
N GLN A 98 5.98 25.63 -2.98
CA GLN A 98 5.92 26.86 -2.16
C GLN A 98 6.87 27.98 -2.59
N ALA A 99 7.66 27.80 -3.67
CA ALA A 99 8.68 28.77 -4.09
C ALA A 99 8.34 29.57 -5.37
N THR A 100 7.16 29.35 -5.98
CA THR A 100 6.72 30.10 -7.17
C THR A 100 5.45 30.90 -6.83
N ALA A 101 5.58 31.87 -5.92
CA ALA A 101 4.58 32.93 -5.73
C ALA A 101 5.22 34.18 -5.11
N ALA A 102 6.19 34.74 -5.82
CA ALA A 102 6.59 36.16 -5.80
C ALA A 102 7.53 36.36 -7.01
N PRO A 103 7.47 37.47 -7.76
CA PRO A 103 7.01 38.81 -7.38
C PRO A 103 5.69 39.26 -8.02
#